data_AF-A0A8C5QH30-F1
#
_entry.id   AF-A0A8C5QH30-F1
#
_cell.length_a   1.000
_cell.length_b   1.000
_cell.length_c   1.000
_cell.angle_alpha   90.00
_cell.angle_beta   90.00
_cell.angle_gamma   90.00
#
_symmetry.space_group_name_H-M   'P 1'
#
loop_
_entity.id
_entity.type
_entity.pdbx_description
1 polymer ?
#
loop_
_entity_poly.entity_id
_entity_poly.type
_entity_poly.pdbx_seq_one_letter_code
_entity_poly.pdbx_strand_id
1 'polypeptide(L)'
;MEASAEGYSGRSAEVNKPLLRQCEKARARSCSGEKSTPPRGLLHLSDELLLMLMDYLDPYSLLNVGVTCHVMYRICLTDSLWAKHCAVAFGSEFRSSDASYTPKEAFKLLCIWKTLYQTLTFNRPLQDILYSTIPPKRYWCRWLTLETFVTLPLVQLASNDIEDIWGIGKDLLDEKHKVIEDESIEVREQSLFKYDWKELHNLAMAHHGSISKLQEFQLQKMSSDCHGELECIFTKYMANKFKWAFSYWLFGFPKQSARHLRKIYLWWKTYNKRKVFPWGNALCDLEYIASLHFITLDYWNGKLANGEEATGIGTVNNYFSMSRSLLAWILGRKWSRYKQKKIYRETLDGVYRALKSEMQSSLITHVKFWTTAKLLLSRICTLEETAGNYVNWKLISVLPSYKLYMATEDPVHLQQIKSTLARKRRISNWLKRDLNAWARDLLPDCLYRVLEYETTICEARKTNHPVRRLFKDLMNTSAIDMFSI
;
A
#
# COMPACT_ATOMS: atom_id res chain seq x y z
N MET A 1 -22.26 36.07 0.77
CA MET A 1 -23.01 36.48 -0.43
C MET A 1 -23.23 35.24 -1.28
N GLU A 2 -24.48 35.03 -1.68
CA GLU A 2 -25.02 33.82 -2.31
C GLU A 2 -24.49 33.53 -3.73
N ALA A 3 -24.79 32.29 -4.17
CA ALA A 3 -24.57 31.64 -5.47
C ALA A 3 -23.17 31.01 -5.70
N SER A 4 -23.01 29.77 -6.13
CA SER A 4 -23.91 28.87 -6.87
C SER A 4 -23.63 27.41 -6.52
N ALA A 5 -24.70 26.67 -6.19
CA ALA A 5 -24.72 25.24 -5.95
C ALA A 5 -25.61 24.58 -7.01
N GLU A 6 -25.07 24.31 -8.20
CA GLU A 6 -25.67 23.40 -9.17
C GLU A 6 -24.56 22.60 -9.84
N GLY A 7 -24.60 21.27 -9.69
CA GLY A 7 -23.66 20.41 -10.41
C GLY A 7 -23.39 19.00 -9.88
N TYR A 8 -24.26 18.38 -9.07
CA TYR A 8 -24.14 16.94 -8.76
C TYR A 8 -25.51 16.26 -8.62
N SER A 9 -26.29 16.29 -9.69
CA SER A 9 -27.47 15.43 -9.86
C SER A 9 -27.30 14.67 -11.17
N GLY A 10 -27.01 13.36 -11.10
CA GLY A 10 -27.00 12.55 -12.33
C GLY A 10 -26.36 11.17 -12.30
N ARG A 11 -25.55 10.79 -11.30
CA ARG A 11 -24.86 9.47 -11.32
C ARG A 11 -25.13 8.53 -10.16
N SER A 12 -25.93 8.92 -9.17
CA SER A 12 -26.27 8.05 -8.02
C SER A 12 -27.58 7.25 -8.21
N ALA A 13 -28.36 7.54 -9.25
CA ALA A 13 -29.71 6.97 -9.42
C ALA A 13 -29.74 5.53 -10.00
N GLU A 14 -28.66 5.03 -10.60
CA GLU A 14 -28.66 3.70 -11.23
C GLU A 14 -28.10 2.58 -10.35
N VAL A 15 -27.33 2.89 -9.31
CA VAL A 15 -26.69 1.89 -8.45
C VAL A 15 -27.62 1.38 -7.33
N ASN A 16 -28.70 2.11 -7.01
CA ASN A 16 -29.61 1.78 -5.90
C ASN A 16 -30.90 1.03 -6.30
N LYS A 17 -31.13 0.75 -7.59
CA LYS A 17 -32.31 0.01 -8.07
C LYS A 17 -32.50 -1.40 -7.48
N PRO A 18 -31.43 -2.18 -7.15
CA PRO A 18 -31.61 -3.51 -6.54
C PRO A 18 -32.05 -3.46 -5.08
N LEU A 19 -31.58 -2.47 -4.31
CA LEU A 19 -31.89 -2.29 -2.89
C LEU A 19 -33.31 -1.73 -2.67
N LEU A 20 -33.75 -0.81 -3.54
CA LEU A 20 -35.13 -0.30 -3.55
C LEU A 20 -36.15 -1.42 -3.80
N ARG A 21 -35.86 -2.37 -4.71
CA ARG A 21 -36.73 -3.53 -4.98
C ARG A 21 -36.78 -4.55 -3.85
N GLN A 22 -35.74 -4.67 -3.03
CA GLN A 22 -35.75 -5.52 -1.83
C GLN A 22 -36.59 -4.89 -0.70
N CYS A 23 -36.52 -3.57 -0.53
CA CYS A 23 -37.39 -2.85 0.41
C CYS A 23 -38.87 -2.91 0.00
N GLU A 24 -39.20 -2.81 -1.29
CA GLU A 24 -40.58 -2.93 -1.78
C GLU A 24 -41.16 -4.34 -1.60
N LYS A 25 -40.34 -5.39 -1.75
CA LYS A 25 -40.75 -6.78 -1.48
C LYS A 25 -40.93 -7.08 0.01
N ALA A 26 -40.19 -6.42 0.89
CA ALA A 26 -40.42 -6.50 2.34
C ALA A 26 -41.71 -5.78 2.74
N ARG A 27 -42.04 -4.66 2.08
CA ARG A 27 -43.28 -3.89 2.31
C ARG A 27 -44.55 -4.61 1.87
N ALA A 28 -44.47 -5.45 0.83
CA ALA A 28 -45.61 -6.20 0.31
C ALA A 28 -45.99 -7.45 1.15
N ARG A 29 -45.18 -7.84 2.14
CA ARG A 29 -45.43 -9.03 2.98
C ARG A 29 -46.06 -8.73 4.35
N SER A 30 -46.32 -7.47 4.70
CA SER A 30 -46.86 -7.11 6.02
C SER A 30 -48.32 -6.62 6.04
N CYS A 31 -49.08 -6.86 4.97
CA CYS A 31 -50.53 -6.54 4.96
C CYS A 31 -51.35 -7.70 5.54
N SER A 32 -51.20 -7.96 6.84
CA SER A 32 -52.16 -8.71 7.63
C SER A 32 -52.43 -7.96 8.94
N GLY A 33 -53.49 -7.16 8.95
CA GLY A 33 -54.48 -7.16 10.03
C GLY A 33 -54.12 -6.71 11.44
N GLU A 34 -52.98 -6.06 11.72
CA GLU A 34 -52.72 -5.41 13.01
C GLU A 34 -52.34 -3.95 12.82
N LYS A 35 -52.87 -3.05 13.66
CA LYS A 35 -52.43 -1.64 13.75
C LYS A 35 -50.99 -1.61 14.29
N SER A 36 -50.01 -2.02 13.49
CA SER A 36 -48.60 -1.89 13.83
C SER A 36 -48.25 -0.40 13.78
N THR A 37 -47.85 0.16 14.91
CA THR A 37 -47.17 1.46 14.95
C THR A 37 -46.11 1.50 13.84
N PRO A 38 -46.00 2.58 13.04
CA PRO A 38 -45.01 2.65 11.97
C PRO A 38 -43.62 2.34 12.57
N PRO A 39 -42.78 1.56 11.86
CA PRO A 39 -41.47 1.19 12.37
C PRO A 39 -40.73 2.48 12.74
N ARG A 40 -40.44 2.63 14.04
CA ARG A 40 -39.70 3.78 14.56
C ARG A 40 -38.28 3.69 13.97
N GLY A 41 -38.02 4.52 12.97
CA GLY A 41 -36.69 4.61 12.36
C GLY A 41 -35.69 5.30 13.30
N LEU A 42 -34.39 5.17 13.01
CA LEU A 42 -33.30 5.74 13.81
C LEU A 42 -33.52 7.23 14.16
N LEU A 43 -34.06 8.03 13.25
CA LEU A 43 -34.34 9.46 13.43
C LEU A 43 -35.48 9.78 14.41
N HIS A 44 -36.21 8.78 14.92
CA HIS A 44 -37.24 8.94 15.95
C HIS A 44 -36.68 8.76 17.37
N LEU A 45 -35.40 8.40 17.51
CA LEU A 45 -34.71 8.37 18.80
C LEU A 45 -34.43 9.80 19.25
N SER A 46 -34.31 10.00 20.57
CA SER A 46 -33.90 11.29 21.12
C SER A 46 -32.44 11.59 20.77
N ASP A 47 -32.04 12.86 20.84
CA ASP A 47 -30.68 13.30 20.55
C ASP A 47 -29.66 12.59 21.47
N GLU A 48 -30.01 12.32 22.73
CA GLU A 48 -29.14 11.64 23.70
C GLU A 48 -28.90 10.17 23.31
N LEU A 49 -29.94 9.47 22.87
CA LEU A 49 -29.83 8.09 22.38
C LEU A 49 -28.99 8.03 21.11
N LEU A 50 -29.18 8.99 20.21
CA LEU A 50 -28.39 9.10 18.99
C LEU A 50 -26.92 9.41 19.29
N LEU A 51 -26.64 10.33 20.21
CA LEU A 51 -25.28 10.62 20.68
C LEU A 51 -24.62 9.36 21.27
N MET A 52 -25.32 8.61 22.13
CA MET A 52 -24.79 7.36 22.67
C MET A 52 -24.51 6.32 21.59
N LEU A 53 -25.33 6.22 20.54
CA LEU A 53 -25.08 5.32 19.42
C LEU A 53 -23.87 5.77 18.59
N MET A 54 -23.75 7.08 18.33
CA MET A 54 -22.62 7.64 17.59
C MET A 54 -21.30 7.50 18.35
N ASP A 55 -21.34 7.42 19.68
CA ASP A 55 -20.17 7.27 20.56
C ASP A 55 -19.41 5.94 20.40
N TYR A 56 -19.99 4.97 19.69
CA TYR A 56 -19.38 3.70 19.31
C TYR A 56 -18.72 3.70 17.94
N LEU A 57 -18.91 4.76 17.14
CA LEU A 57 -18.37 4.83 15.79
C LEU A 57 -16.92 5.31 15.80
N ASP A 58 -16.10 4.80 14.90
CA ASP A 58 -14.81 5.39 14.61
C ASP A 58 -14.99 6.75 13.91
N PRO A 59 -13.98 7.64 13.94
CA PRO A 59 -14.08 8.98 13.35
C PRO A 59 -14.49 9.01 11.87
N TYR A 60 -14.10 8.00 11.08
CA TYR A 60 -14.47 7.93 9.65
C TYR A 60 -15.94 7.56 9.48
N SER A 61 -16.40 6.55 10.21
CA SER A 61 -17.82 6.19 10.26
C SER A 61 -18.68 7.35 10.76
N LEU A 62 -18.23 8.08 11.77
CA LEU A 62 -18.91 9.25 12.32
C LEU A 62 -19.09 10.37 11.28
N LEU A 63 -18.05 10.66 10.50
CA LEU A 63 -18.12 11.62 9.40
C LEU A 63 -19.10 11.17 8.30
N ASN A 64 -19.06 9.89 7.92
CA ASN A 64 -19.95 9.35 6.90
C ASN A 64 -21.43 9.43 7.32
N VAL A 65 -21.73 9.12 8.59
CA VAL A 65 -23.07 9.29 9.15
C VAL A 65 -23.50 10.76 9.11
N GLY A 66 -22.58 11.68 9.42
CA GLY A 66 -22.84 13.13 9.34
C GLY A 66 -23.24 13.63 7.95
N VAL A 67 -22.85 12.95 6.88
CA VAL A 67 -23.21 13.33 5.49
C VAL A 67 -24.62 12.85 5.10
N THR A 68 -25.25 11.97 5.90
CA THR A 68 -26.53 11.35 5.54
C THR A 68 -27.73 12.30 5.61
N CYS A 69 -27.84 13.11 6.67
CA CYS A 69 -28.90 14.10 6.84
C CYS A 69 -28.53 15.17 7.87
N HIS A 70 -29.30 16.27 7.92
CA HIS A 70 -29.04 17.40 8.81
C HIS A 70 -29.05 17.03 10.31
N VAL A 71 -29.96 16.14 10.74
CA VAL A 71 -30.04 15.71 12.15
C VAL A 71 -28.75 14.98 12.55
N MET A 72 -28.30 14.03 11.72
CA MET A 72 -27.07 13.30 11.95
C MET A 72 -25.84 14.21 11.85
N TYR A 73 -25.82 15.16 10.91
CA TYR A 73 -24.77 16.17 10.82
C TYR A 73 -24.62 16.94 12.14
N ARG A 74 -25.72 17.48 12.69
CA ARG A 74 -25.72 18.21 13.96
C ARG A 74 -25.22 17.35 15.12
N ILE A 75 -25.70 16.10 15.22
CA ILE A 75 -25.32 15.18 16.30
C ILE A 75 -23.84 14.80 16.20
N CYS A 76 -23.36 14.46 15.00
CA CYS A 76 -21.95 14.16 14.74
C CYS A 76 -21.02 15.37 14.89
N LEU A 77 -21.53 16.59 15.02
CA LEU A 77 -20.73 17.79 15.32
C LEU A 77 -20.54 18.05 16.82
N THR A 78 -21.16 17.26 17.69
CA THR A 78 -21.12 17.51 19.13
C THR A 78 -19.69 17.37 19.67
N ASP A 79 -19.22 18.43 20.33
CA ASP A 79 -17.85 18.53 20.88
C ASP A 79 -17.47 17.36 21.78
N SER A 80 -18.41 16.83 22.57
CA SER A 80 -18.15 15.69 23.47
C SER A 80 -17.74 14.41 22.75
N LEU A 81 -18.26 14.15 21.54
CA LEU A 81 -17.88 12.98 20.74
C LEU A 81 -16.43 13.13 20.27
N TRP A 82 -16.08 14.29 19.74
CA TRP A 82 -14.73 14.56 19.23
C TRP A 82 -13.71 14.68 20.36
N ALA A 83 -14.07 15.25 21.51
CA ALA A 83 -13.25 15.30 22.70
C ALA A 83 -12.83 13.89 23.16
N LYS A 84 -13.77 12.94 23.17
CA LYS A 84 -13.46 11.54 23.47
C LYS A 84 -12.51 10.92 22.44
N HIS A 85 -12.75 11.15 21.15
CA HIS A 85 -11.84 10.65 20.10
C HIS A 85 -10.45 11.26 20.21
N CYS A 86 -10.34 12.54 20.57
CA CYS A 86 -9.06 13.17 20.85
C CYS A 86 -8.37 12.53 22.07
N ALA A 87 -9.11 12.25 23.14
CA ALA A 87 -8.55 11.62 24.33
C ALA A 87 -7.98 10.24 24.01
N VAL A 88 -8.69 9.45 23.21
CA VAL A 88 -8.24 8.12 22.78
C VAL A 88 -7.06 8.20 21.82
N ALA A 89 -7.06 9.12 20.85
CA ALA A 89 -6.06 9.16 19.78
C ALA A 89 -4.78 9.93 20.15
N PHE A 90 -4.90 10.94 21.03
CA PHE A 90 -3.86 11.92 21.35
C PHE A 90 -3.62 12.10 22.85
N GLY A 91 -4.48 11.57 23.73
CA GLY A 91 -4.33 11.69 25.18
C GLY A 91 -4.83 13.00 25.78
N SER A 92 -5.55 13.84 25.02
CA SER A 92 -6.24 15.03 25.53
C SER A 92 -7.67 15.13 25.02
N GLU A 93 -8.59 15.56 25.88
CA GLU A 93 -9.99 15.82 25.51
C GLU A 93 -10.18 17.14 24.75
N PHE A 94 -9.19 18.06 24.76
CA PHE A 94 -9.28 19.43 24.19
C PHE A 94 -10.64 20.09 24.44
N ARG A 95 -10.87 20.59 25.66
CA ARG A 95 -12.17 21.19 26.02
C ARG A 95 -12.31 22.60 25.44
N SER A 96 -13.49 22.86 24.88
CA SER A 96 -13.88 24.07 24.14
C SER A 96 -13.96 25.36 24.99
N SER A 97 -13.79 25.29 26.32
CA SER A 97 -14.07 26.45 27.20
C SER A 97 -13.12 27.63 27.01
N ASP A 98 -11.89 27.39 26.54
CA ASP A 98 -10.84 28.41 26.42
C ASP A 98 -10.06 28.33 25.08
N ALA A 99 -10.53 27.51 24.13
CA ALA A 99 -9.83 27.22 22.89
C ALA A 99 -10.51 27.83 21.67
N SER A 100 -9.75 28.50 20.81
CA SER A 100 -10.21 28.99 19.50
C SER A 100 -10.60 27.88 18.51
N TYR A 101 -10.30 26.61 18.82
CA TYR A 101 -10.62 25.44 17.99
C TYR A 101 -11.72 24.60 18.59
N THR A 102 -12.58 24.09 17.71
CA THR A 102 -13.47 22.98 18.08
C THR A 102 -12.65 21.69 18.25
N PRO A 103 -13.06 20.75 19.13
CA PRO A 103 -12.36 19.46 19.27
C PRO A 103 -12.28 18.68 17.96
N LYS A 104 -13.26 18.86 17.07
CA LYS A 104 -13.26 18.29 15.72
C LYS A 104 -12.12 18.84 14.84
N GLU A 105 -11.88 20.14 14.89
CA GLU A 105 -10.79 20.78 14.14
C GLU A 105 -9.42 20.39 14.70
N ALA A 106 -9.29 20.37 16.03
CA ALA A 106 -8.09 19.86 16.70
C ALA A 106 -7.80 18.42 16.27
N PHE A 107 -8.82 17.55 16.29
CA PHE A 107 -8.70 16.17 15.80
C PHE A 107 -8.24 16.12 14.35
N LYS A 108 -8.87 16.90 13.46
CA LYS A 108 -8.52 16.97 12.02
C LYS A 108 -7.04 17.33 11.84
N LEU A 109 -6.59 18.42 12.45
CA LEU A 109 -5.23 18.94 12.25
C LEU A 109 -4.18 17.98 12.80
N LEU A 110 -4.38 17.47 14.02
CA LEU A 110 -3.47 16.51 14.64
C LEU A 110 -3.42 15.19 13.85
N CYS A 111 -4.55 14.69 13.34
CA CYS A 111 -4.57 13.51 12.49
C CYS A 111 -3.84 13.73 11.17
N ILE A 112 -4.05 14.88 10.52
CA ILE A 112 -3.34 15.24 9.29
C ILE A 112 -1.83 15.26 9.56
N TRP A 113 -1.40 15.99 10.58
CA TRP A 113 0.01 16.11 10.93
C TRP A 113 0.63 14.75 11.24
N LYS A 114 0.02 13.96 12.14
CA LYS A 114 0.51 12.62 12.50
C LYS A 114 0.66 11.72 11.28
N THR A 115 -0.30 11.73 10.36
CA THR A 115 -0.25 10.95 9.12
C THR A 115 0.88 11.42 8.19
N LEU A 116 1.01 12.74 8.03
CA LEU A 116 2.05 13.34 7.19
C LEU A 116 3.46 13.08 7.75
N TYR A 117 3.63 13.19 9.06
CA TYR A 117 4.92 13.01 9.71
C TYR A 117 5.38 11.55 9.71
N GLN A 118 4.47 10.61 9.99
CA GLN A 118 4.76 9.17 9.86
C GLN A 118 5.21 8.77 8.45
N THR A 119 4.79 9.52 7.43
CA THR A 119 5.12 9.29 6.03
C THR A 119 6.26 10.17 5.52
N LEU A 120 6.94 10.92 6.40
CA LEU A 120 7.99 11.87 6.06
C LEU A 120 9.11 11.24 5.22
N THR A 121 9.43 9.96 5.43
CA THR A 121 10.50 9.25 4.71
C THR A 121 10.29 9.17 3.18
N PHE A 122 9.04 9.26 2.72
CA PHE A 122 8.70 9.17 1.30
C PHE A 122 7.74 10.26 0.79
N ASN A 123 7.25 11.12 1.68
CA ASN A 123 6.43 12.27 1.33
C ASN A 123 7.29 13.44 0.82
N ARG A 124 7.63 13.42 -0.47
CA ARG A 124 8.52 14.42 -1.10
C ARG A 124 8.08 15.87 -0.87
N PRO A 125 6.81 16.26 -1.03
CA PRO A 125 6.40 17.64 -0.76
C PRO A 125 6.67 18.09 0.68
N LEU A 126 6.46 17.21 1.67
CA LEU A 126 6.77 17.54 3.05
C LEU A 126 8.28 17.62 3.29
N GLN A 127 9.06 16.71 2.69
CA GLN A 127 10.52 16.78 2.74
C GLN A 127 11.04 18.10 2.16
N ASP A 128 10.56 18.52 1.00
CA ASP A 128 10.99 19.75 0.35
C ASP A 128 10.73 20.96 1.25
N ILE A 129 9.61 20.98 1.97
CA ILE A 129 9.27 22.05 2.91
C ILE A 129 10.18 22.05 4.14
N LEU A 130 10.41 20.88 4.75
CA LEU A 130 11.19 20.78 5.98
C LEU A 130 12.70 20.88 5.76
N TYR A 131 13.21 20.46 4.59
CA TYR A 131 14.65 20.44 4.29
C TYR A 131 15.13 21.60 3.41
N SER A 132 14.25 22.39 2.78
CA SER A 132 14.68 23.52 1.93
C SER A 132 15.24 24.70 2.73
N THR A 133 14.73 24.93 3.94
CA THR A 133 15.19 25.99 4.84
C THR A 133 15.46 25.41 6.21
N ILE A 134 16.66 25.66 6.76
CA ILE A 134 17.05 25.20 8.11
C ILE A 134 17.34 26.44 8.96
N PRO A 135 16.56 26.72 10.03
CA PRO A 135 15.38 25.98 10.45
C PRO A 135 14.18 26.13 9.49
N PRO A 136 13.20 25.20 9.52
CA PRO A 136 11.95 25.37 8.79
C PRO A 136 11.24 26.67 9.18
N LYS A 137 10.30 27.13 8.34
CA LYS A 137 9.47 28.30 8.70
C LYS A 137 8.76 28.06 10.03
N ARG A 138 8.53 29.13 10.80
CA ARG A 138 7.90 29.12 12.14
C ARG A 138 6.67 28.20 12.25
N TYR A 139 5.77 28.23 11.27
CA TYR A 139 4.60 27.36 11.20
C TYR A 139 4.95 25.86 11.28
N TRP A 140 5.97 25.42 10.54
CA TRP A 140 6.42 24.01 10.53
C TRP A 140 7.20 23.65 11.79
N CYS A 141 7.96 24.58 12.35
CA CYS A 141 8.62 24.37 13.65
C CYS A 141 7.61 24.08 14.77
N ARG A 142 6.46 24.77 14.79
CA ARG A 142 5.37 24.51 15.76
C ARG A 142 4.87 23.07 15.69
N TRP A 143 4.62 22.55 14.48
CA TRP A 143 4.23 21.15 14.29
C TRP A 143 5.32 20.16 14.74
N LEU A 144 6.58 20.45 14.45
CA LEU A 144 7.71 19.62 14.85
C LEU A 144 7.90 19.54 16.37
N THR A 145 7.41 20.51 17.15
CA THR A 145 7.47 20.44 18.63
C THR A 145 6.71 19.25 19.19
N LEU A 146 5.71 18.74 18.47
CA LEU A 146 4.88 17.60 18.88
C LEU A 146 5.61 16.26 18.72
N GLU A 147 6.73 16.24 17.98
CA GLU A 147 7.42 15.02 17.59
C GLU A 147 8.69 14.81 18.41
N THR A 148 8.83 13.64 19.01
CA THR A 148 9.99 13.30 19.85
C THR A 148 11.26 13.05 19.03
N PHE A 149 11.13 12.62 17.78
CA PHE A 149 12.26 12.22 16.93
C PHE A 149 12.25 12.96 15.59
N VAL A 150 12.91 14.11 15.54
CA VAL A 150 13.05 14.92 14.33
C VAL A 150 14.36 14.61 13.62
N THR A 151 14.29 14.20 12.36
CA THR A 151 15.46 13.85 11.52
C THR A 151 16.14 15.05 10.86
N LEU A 152 15.87 16.26 11.37
CA LEU A 152 16.47 17.51 10.88
C LEU A 152 17.79 17.79 11.61
N PRO A 153 18.68 18.60 11.01
CA PRO A 153 19.86 19.11 11.70
C PRO A 153 19.51 19.92 12.96
N LEU A 154 20.52 20.15 13.80
CA LEU A 154 20.42 21.00 15.00
C LEU A 154 19.73 22.32 14.67
N VAL A 155 18.81 22.73 15.54
CA VAL A 155 18.00 23.93 15.35
C VAL A 155 18.68 25.12 16.03
N GLN A 156 18.85 26.20 15.29
CA GLN A 156 19.37 27.48 15.79
C GLN A 156 18.24 28.50 15.77
N LEU A 157 17.84 28.98 16.94
CA LEU A 157 16.73 29.91 17.13
C LEU A 157 17.11 31.00 18.14
N ALA A 158 16.54 32.19 17.98
CA ALA A 158 16.63 33.24 18.99
C ALA A 158 15.83 32.86 20.24
N SER A 159 16.22 33.37 21.41
CA SER A 159 15.47 33.15 22.67
C SER A 159 13.98 33.46 22.55
N ASN A 160 13.64 34.53 21.84
CA ASN A 160 12.24 34.97 21.67
C ASN A 160 11.45 34.00 20.76
N ASP A 161 12.11 33.39 19.78
CA ASP A 161 11.49 32.36 18.93
C ASP A 161 11.31 31.05 19.69
N ILE A 162 12.24 30.71 20.60
CA ILE A 162 12.10 29.54 21.47
C ILE A 162 10.92 29.74 22.43
N GLU A 163 10.82 30.91 23.05
CA GLU A 163 9.72 31.24 23.94
C GLU A 163 8.38 31.25 23.19
N ASP A 164 8.31 31.81 21.98
CA ASP A 164 7.05 31.78 21.22
C ASP A 164 6.68 30.39 20.68
N ILE A 165 7.63 29.68 20.08
CA ILE A 165 7.38 28.40 19.41
C ILE A 165 7.20 27.28 20.43
N TRP A 166 8.00 27.25 21.49
CA TRP A 166 8.03 26.14 22.46
C TRP A 166 7.39 26.50 23.80
N GLY A 167 7.17 27.79 24.08
CA GLY A 167 6.66 28.24 25.38
C GLY A 167 7.71 28.17 26.49
N ILE A 168 9.00 28.03 26.16
CA ILE A 168 10.09 27.88 27.13
C ILE A 168 10.67 29.26 27.44
N GLY A 169 10.59 29.67 28.71
CA GLY A 169 11.19 30.91 29.19
C GLY A 169 12.72 30.95 29.03
N LYS A 170 13.27 32.15 28.84
CA LYS A 170 14.71 32.37 28.66
C LYS A 170 15.56 31.87 29.84
N ASP A 171 15.00 31.90 31.05
CA ASP A 171 15.60 31.44 32.29
C ASP A 171 15.86 29.92 32.33
N LEU A 172 15.17 29.15 31.49
CA LEU A 172 15.31 27.70 31.41
C LEU A 172 16.30 27.24 30.31
N LEU A 173 16.88 28.19 29.56
CA LEU A 173 17.83 27.89 28.49
C LEU A 173 19.25 27.77 29.07
N ASP A 174 19.95 26.69 28.73
CA ASP A 174 21.32 26.46 29.16
C ASP A 174 22.29 27.32 28.34
N GLU A 175 23.10 28.15 29.02
CA GLU A 175 24.13 29.01 28.42
C GLU A 175 25.15 28.22 27.58
N LYS A 176 25.33 26.92 27.82
CA LYS A 176 26.20 26.06 26.99
C LYS A 176 25.76 25.95 25.53
N HIS A 177 24.48 26.17 25.25
CA HIS A 177 23.92 26.09 23.90
C HIS A 177 23.90 27.45 23.19
N LYS A 178 24.37 28.51 23.86
CA LYS A 178 24.44 29.85 23.30
C LYS A 178 25.55 29.92 22.26
N VAL A 179 25.22 30.36 21.06
CA VAL A 179 26.19 30.59 19.99
C VAL A 179 26.92 31.89 20.32
N ILE A 180 28.23 31.81 20.55
CA ILE A 180 29.08 32.99 20.72
C ILE A 180 29.28 33.58 19.32
N GLU A 181 28.68 34.74 19.07
CA GLU A 181 28.96 35.52 17.86
C GLU A 181 30.26 36.31 18.03
N ASP A 182 31.14 36.29 17.02
CA ASP A 182 32.32 37.17 16.95
C ASP A 182 31.86 38.64 17.01
N GLU A 183 32.55 39.46 17.80
CA GLU A 183 32.22 40.82 18.26
C GLU A 183 32.12 41.92 17.17
N SER A 184 31.54 41.66 16.00
CA SER A 184 31.57 42.59 14.86
C SER A 184 30.22 42.97 14.25
N ILE A 185 29.09 42.56 14.82
CA ILE A 185 27.77 42.96 14.31
C ILE A 185 26.92 43.54 15.44
N GLU A 186 26.69 44.84 15.34
CA GLU A 186 25.79 45.64 16.19
C GLU A 186 24.32 45.23 15.99
N VAL A 187 23.93 44.03 16.44
CA VAL A 187 22.51 43.68 16.65
C VAL A 187 22.38 43.22 18.10
N ARG A 188 22.28 44.21 18.99
CA ARG A 188 21.89 44.00 20.39
C ARG A 188 20.51 43.32 20.44
N GLU A 189 20.43 42.29 21.29
CA GLU A 189 19.24 41.77 22.03
C GLU A 189 18.76 40.33 21.79
N GLN A 190 19.26 39.59 20.80
CA GLN A 190 18.78 38.20 20.59
C GLN A 190 19.90 37.18 20.71
N SER A 191 20.05 36.60 21.91
CA SER A 191 20.90 35.42 22.12
C SER A 191 20.40 34.25 21.29
N LEU A 192 21.21 33.79 20.33
CA LEU A 192 20.94 32.60 19.54
C LEU A 192 21.36 31.36 20.31
N PHE A 193 20.47 30.36 20.33
CA PHE A 193 20.74 29.07 20.94
C PHE A 193 20.68 27.96 19.90
N LYS A 194 21.59 27.00 20.00
CA LYS A 194 21.69 25.83 19.14
C LYS A 194 21.42 24.57 19.94
N TYR A 195 20.31 23.90 19.65
CA TYR A 195 19.87 22.71 20.36
C TYR A 195 19.63 21.53 19.42
N ASP A 196 19.71 20.31 19.97
CA ASP A 196 19.06 19.16 19.36
C ASP A 196 17.54 19.26 19.54
N TRP A 197 16.77 18.83 18.54
CA TRP A 197 15.32 18.79 18.59
C TRP A 197 14.81 17.96 19.76
N LYS A 198 15.49 16.85 20.04
CA LYS A 198 15.15 15.98 21.17
C LYS A 198 15.35 16.67 22.52
N GLU A 199 16.40 17.47 22.65
CA GLU A 199 16.69 18.23 23.88
C GLU A 199 15.64 19.31 24.11
N LEU A 200 15.29 20.10 23.07
CA LEU A 200 14.21 21.08 23.16
C LEU A 200 12.85 20.43 23.45
N HIS A 201 12.54 19.29 22.83
CA HIS A 201 11.31 18.56 23.11
C HIS A 201 11.27 18.08 24.58
N ASN A 202 12.38 17.58 25.12
CA ASN A 202 12.46 17.20 26.54
C ASN A 202 12.28 18.42 27.47
N LEU A 203 12.88 19.56 27.15
CA LEU A 203 12.71 20.80 27.90
C LEU A 203 11.26 21.29 27.85
N ALA A 204 10.62 21.26 26.68
CA ALA A 204 9.21 21.60 26.52
C ALA A 204 8.31 20.64 27.34
N MET A 205 8.59 19.35 27.30
CA MET A 205 7.87 18.35 28.10
C MET A 205 8.04 18.58 29.60
N ALA A 206 9.21 18.99 30.06
CA ALA A 206 9.46 19.34 31.46
C ALA A 206 8.71 20.63 31.86
N HIS A 207 8.69 21.64 30.99
CA HIS A 207 8.01 22.92 31.24
C HIS A 207 6.47 22.78 31.25
N HIS A 208 5.91 22.13 30.24
CA HIS A 208 4.45 21.95 30.11
C HIS A 208 3.92 20.78 30.96
N GLY A 209 4.79 19.87 31.39
CA GLY A 209 4.49 18.72 32.25
C GLY A 209 3.81 17.53 31.58
N SER A 210 3.21 17.70 30.39
CA SER A 210 2.60 16.60 29.63
C SER A 210 2.49 16.94 28.13
N ILE A 211 2.41 15.90 27.29
CA ILE A 211 2.24 16.05 25.84
C ILE A 211 0.88 16.69 25.50
N SER A 212 -0.16 16.39 26.28
CA SER A 212 -1.50 16.95 26.13
C SER A 212 -1.50 18.47 26.27
N LYS A 213 -0.81 18.99 27.29
CA LYS A 213 -0.65 20.44 27.50
C LYS A 213 0.20 21.10 26.42
N LEU A 214 1.25 20.42 25.95
CA LEU A 214 2.05 20.92 24.83
C LEU A 214 1.21 20.99 23.55
N GLN A 215 0.39 19.97 23.25
CA GLN A 215 -0.53 19.98 22.12
C GLN A 215 -1.56 21.12 22.22
N GLU A 216 -2.15 21.33 23.39
CA GLU A 216 -3.08 22.44 23.66
C GLU A 216 -2.41 23.79 23.43
N PHE A 217 -1.22 23.99 23.97
CA PHE A 217 -0.42 25.21 23.77
C PHE A 217 -0.15 25.47 22.28
N GLN A 218 0.29 24.45 21.54
CA GLN A 218 0.58 24.60 20.11
C GLN A 218 -0.67 24.91 19.31
N LEU A 219 -1.78 24.22 19.58
CA LEU A 219 -3.05 24.50 18.92
C LEU A 219 -3.49 25.94 19.20
N GLN A 220 -3.46 26.39 20.45
CA GLN A 220 -3.79 27.79 20.77
C GLN A 220 -2.89 28.79 20.03
N LYS A 221 -1.57 28.55 19.98
CA LYS A 221 -0.63 29.41 19.25
C LYS A 221 -0.87 29.44 17.73
N MET A 222 -1.41 28.36 17.18
CA MET A 222 -1.71 28.25 15.76
C MET A 222 -3.13 28.72 15.39
N SER A 223 -3.95 29.18 16.33
CA SER A 223 -5.37 29.51 16.07
C SER A 223 -5.60 30.59 15.02
N SER A 224 -4.65 31.48 14.85
CA SER A 224 -4.69 32.54 13.82
C SER A 224 -3.97 32.14 12.52
N ASP A 225 -3.31 30.99 12.48
CA ASP A 225 -2.50 30.57 11.34
C ASP A 225 -3.37 29.95 10.24
N CYS A 226 -2.94 30.08 8.98
CA CYS A 226 -3.61 29.45 7.85
C CYS A 226 -3.11 28.00 7.65
N HIS A 227 -3.99 27.02 7.83
CA HIS A 227 -3.67 25.59 7.62
C HIS A 227 -3.80 25.11 6.17
N GLY A 228 -4.07 26.01 5.21
CA GLY A 228 -4.28 25.65 3.81
C GLY A 228 -3.09 24.88 3.20
N GLU A 229 -1.86 25.20 3.60
CA GLU A 229 -0.66 24.48 3.13
C GLU A 229 -0.62 23.04 3.66
N LEU A 230 -0.92 22.83 4.94
CA LEU A 230 -0.99 21.51 5.57
C LEU A 230 -2.06 20.63 4.91
N GLU A 231 -3.25 21.17 4.70
CA GLU A 231 -4.36 20.46 4.02
C GLU A 231 -4.04 20.16 2.56
N CYS A 232 -3.34 21.07 1.86
CA CYS A 232 -2.90 20.87 0.49
C CYS A 232 -1.89 19.72 0.38
N ILE A 233 -0.91 19.65 1.28
CA ILE A 233 0.06 18.54 1.32
C ILE A 233 -0.64 17.23 1.64
N PHE A 234 -1.57 17.24 2.59
CA PHE A 234 -2.37 16.05 2.92
C PHE A 234 -3.17 15.55 1.72
N THR A 235 -3.80 16.47 0.96
CA THR A 235 -4.55 16.13 -0.25
C THR A 235 -3.63 15.53 -1.32
N LYS A 236 -2.44 16.11 -1.53
CA LYS A 236 -1.42 15.58 -2.46
C LYS A 236 -0.94 14.19 -2.05
N TYR A 237 -0.72 13.98 -0.74
CA TYR A 237 -0.38 12.68 -0.18
C TYR A 237 -1.49 11.67 -0.42
N MET A 238 -2.74 11.97 -0.07
CA MET A 238 -3.87 11.06 -0.25
C MET A 238 -4.05 10.63 -1.71
N ALA A 239 -3.79 11.52 -2.66
CA ALA A 239 -3.85 11.21 -4.10
C ALA A 239 -2.69 10.33 -4.60
N ASN A 240 -1.53 10.33 -3.93
CA ASN A 240 -0.31 9.69 -4.41
C ASN A 240 0.32 8.69 -3.42
N LYS A 241 -0.32 8.41 -2.29
CA LYS A 241 0.24 7.61 -1.18
C LYS A 241 0.82 6.27 -1.64
N PHE A 242 0.07 5.50 -2.44
CA PHE A 242 0.53 4.22 -2.96
C PHE A 242 1.73 4.36 -3.90
N LYS A 243 1.77 5.41 -4.71
CA LYS A 243 2.86 5.65 -5.67
C LYS A 243 4.14 6.02 -4.93
N TRP A 244 4.05 6.88 -3.93
CA TRP A 244 5.20 7.32 -3.14
C TRP A 244 5.75 6.19 -2.28
N ALA A 245 4.88 5.47 -1.57
CA ALA A 245 5.27 4.30 -0.79
C ALA A 245 5.86 3.19 -1.67
N PHE A 246 5.29 2.94 -2.87
CA PHE A 246 5.85 1.98 -3.82
C PHE A 246 7.24 2.41 -4.32
N SER A 247 7.41 3.68 -4.67
CA SER A 247 8.69 4.24 -5.11
C SER A 247 9.76 4.12 -4.02
N TYR A 248 9.39 4.48 -2.78
CA TYR A 248 10.26 4.36 -1.62
C TYR A 248 10.63 2.91 -1.33
N TRP A 249 9.66 2.00 -1.32
CA TRP A 249 9.94 0.58 -1.20
C TRP A 249 10.88 0.09 -2.31
N LEU A 250 10.67 0.51 -3.56
CA LEU A 250 11.49 0.02 -4.68
C LEU A 250 12.95 0.53 -4.64
N PHE A 251 13.18 1.75 -4.17
CA PHE A 251 14.47 2.44 -4.30
C PHE A 251 15.14 2.80 -2.96
N GLY A 252 14.45 2.66 -1.84
CA GLY A 252 14.96 2.99 -0.50
C GLY A 252 15.95 1.98 0.07
N PHE A 253 16.13 0.82 -0.60
CA PHE A 253 17.05 -0.21 -0.15
C PHE A 253 18.54 0.18 -0.32
N PRO A 254 19.44 -0.28 0.56
CA PRO A 254 20.88 -0.16 0.37
C PRO A 254 21.33 -0.73 -0.98
N LYS A 255 22.44 -0.22 -1.53
CA LYS A 255 22.92 -0.54 -2.91
C LYS A 255 22.97 -2.05 -3.21
N GLN A 256 23.32 -2.89 -2.24
CA GLN A 256 23.37 -4.35 -2.41
C GLN A 256 21.96 -4.97 -2.50
N SER A 257 21.08 -4.65 -1.55
CA SER A 257 19.69 -5.11 -1.51
C SER A 257 18.89 -4.61 -2.72
N ALA A 258 19.10 -3.36 -3.15
CA ALA A 258 18.48 -2.80 -4.35
C ALA A 258 18.86 -3.58 -5.63
N ARG A 259 20.12 -4.03 -5.74
CA ARG A 259 20.57 -4.88 -6.87
C ARG A 259 19.88 -6.24 -6.84
N HIS A 260 19.68 -6.83 -5.67
CA HIS A 260 18.98 -8.11 -5.52
C HIS A 260 17.50 -7.99 -5.86
N LEU A 261 16.82 -6.98 -5.31
CA LEU A 261 15.43 -6.70 -5.61
C LEU A 261 15.23 -6.51 -7.12
N ARG A 262 16.04 -5.66 -7.77
CA ARG A 262 15.99 -5.45 -9.22
C ARG A 262 16.13 -6.76 -10.01
N LYS A 263 17.05 -7.65 -9.61
CA LYS A 263 17.24 -8.95 -10.28
C LYS A 263 16.01 -9.84 -10.14
N ILE A 264 15.44 -9.96 -8.94
CA ILE A 264 14.25 -10.78 -8.66
C ILE A 264 13.04 -10.21 -9.42
N TYR A 265 12.85 -8.90 -9.34
CA TYR A 265 11.75 -8.18 -9.95
C TYR A 265 11.69 -8.40 -11.46
N LEU A 266 12.84 -8.29 -12.13
CA LEU A 266 12.97 -8.42 -13.58
C LEU A 266 13.08 -9.88 -14.08
N TRP A 267 13.19 -10.86 -13.18
CA TRP A 267 13.30 -12.28 -13.59
C TRP A 267 11.96 -12.86 -14.10
N TRP A 268 10.86 -12.27 -13.64
CA TRP A 268 9.48 -12.75 -13.80
C TRP A 268 8.98 -12.88 -15.25
N LYS A 269 8.98 -11.76 -15.99
CA LYS A 269 8.44 -11.65 -17.35
C LYS A 269 9.41 -10.95 -18.28
N THR A 270 9.20 -11.09 -19.59
CA THR A 270 9.88 -10.27 -20.59
C THR A 270 9.43 -8.83 -20.43
N TYR A 271 10.37 -7.90 -20.38
CA TYR A 271 10.12 -6.47 -20.18
C TYR A 271 10.82 -5.63 -21.24
N ASN A 272 10.33 -4.41 -21.44
CA ASN A 272 10.94 -3.44 -22.32
C ASN A 272 12.17 -2.84 -21.62
N LYS A 273 13.36 -3.13 -22.16
CA LYS A 273 14.63 -2.65 -21.61
C LYS A 273 14.71 -1.13 -21.55
N ARG A 274 14.10 -0.40 -22.49
CA ARG A 274 14.14 1.08 -22.52
C ARG A 274 13.39 1.68 -21.34
N LYS A 275 12.22 1.14 -21.01
CA LYS A 275 11.40 1.59 -19.86
C LYS A 275 12.02 1.27 -18.50
N VAL A 276 12.81 0.19 -18.43
CA VAL A 276 13.49 -0.26 -17.20
C VAL A 276 14.93 0.27 -17.08
N PHE A 277 15.49 0.81 -18.15
CA PHE A 277 16.85 1.37 -18.17
C PHE A 277 17.06 2.44 -17.08
N PRO A 278 16.16 3.44 -16.90
CA PRO A 278 16.29 4.46 -15.86
C PRO A 278 15.88 3.96 -14.46
N TRP A 279 16.13 2.69 -14.11
CA TRP A 279 15.78 2.14 -12.79
C TRP A 279 16.43 2.94 -11.66
N GLY A 280 15.61 3.56 -10.81
CA GLY A 280 16.07 4.39 -9.70
C GLY A 280 16.43 5.83 -10.07
N ASN A 281 16.26 6.23 -11.34
CA ASN A 281 16.46 7.61 -11.78
C ASN A 281 15.12 8.37 -11.79
N ALA A 282 15.17 9.71 -11.87
CA ALA A 282 13.97 10.55 -11.95
C ALA A 282 13.06 10.24 -13.16
N LEU A 283 13.64 9.77 -14.26
CA LEU A 283 12.92 9.40 -15.50
C LEU A 283 12.33 7.97 -15.47
N CYS A 284 12.26 7.35 -14.29
CA CYS A 284 11.77 5.98 -14.16
C CYS A 284 10.25 5.90 -14.39
N ASP A 285 9.82 5.06 -15.32
CA ASP A 285 8.40 4.76 -15.57
C ASP A 285 7.88 3.82 -14.46
N LEU A 286 7.53 4.40 -13.32
CA LEU A 286 7.07 3.67 -12.13
C LEU A 286 5.77 2.89 -12.38
N GLU A 287 4.86 3.44 -13.19
CA GLU A 287 3.62 2.77 -13.56
C GLU A 287 3.90 1.51 -14.38
N TYR A 288 4.81 1.60 -15.36
CA TYR A 288 5.25 0.42 -16.09
C TYR A 288 5.91 -0.61 -15.18
N ILE A 289 6.77 -0.19 -14.25
CA ILE A 289 7.39 -1.13 -13.30
C ILE A 289 6.32 -1.80 -12.44
N ALA A 290 5.36 -1.05 -11.90
CA ALA A 290 4.25 -1.60 -11.13
C ALA A 290 3.42 -2.62 -11.94
N SER A 291 3.26 -2.40 -13.24
CA SER A 291 2.53 -3.32 -14.13
C SER A 291 3.21 -4.67 -14.38
N LEU A 292 4.52 -4.81 -14.07
CA LEU A 292 5.25 -6.05 -14.33
C LEU A 292 4.79 -7.21 -13.44
N HIS A 293 4.33 -6.94 -12.22
CA HIS A 293 3.76 -7.92 -11.31
C HIS A 293 2.32 -7.56 -10.97
N PHE A 294 1.44 -8.56 -10.92
CA PHE A 294 0.02 -8.31 -10.60
C PHE A 294 -0.17 -7.74 -9.20
N ILE A 295 0.62 -8.21 -8.23
CA ILE A 295 0.55 -7.74 -6.84
C ILE A 295 0.97 -6.27 -6.70
N THR A 296 2.01 -5.84 -7.42
CA THR A 296 2.46 -4.43 -7.40
C THR A 296 1.50 -3.53 -8.13
N LEU A 297 0.85 -4.03 -9.20
CA LEU A 297 -0.20 -3.32 -9.89
C LEU A 297 -1.45 -3.16 -9.02
N ASP A 298 -1.83 -4.19 -8.27
CA ASP A 298 -2.95 -4.11 -7.33
C ASP A 298 -2.64 -3.15 -6.17
N TYR A 299 -1.40 -3.14 -5.66
CA TYR A 299 -0.96 -2.17 -4.66
C TYR A 299 -1.02 -0.74 -5.19
N TRP A 300 -0.45 -0.52 -6.39
CA TRP A 300 -0.43 0.79 -7.06
C TRP A 300 -1.84 1.37 -7.24
N ASN A 301 -2.82 0.50 -7.50
CA ASN A 301 -4.22 0.87 -7.67
C ASN A 301 -5.03 0.88 -6.35
N GLY A 302 -4.38 0.69 -5.19
CA GLY A 302 -5.05 0.68 -3.89
C GLY A 302 -6.01 -0.50 -3.66
N LYS A 303 -5.81 -1.64 -4.35
CA LYS A 303 -6.67 -2.83 -4.28
C LYS A 303 -6.23 -3.85 -3.22
N LEU A 304 -5.02 -3.72 -2.70
CA LEU A 304 -4.54 -4.59 -1.61
C LEU A 304 -5.03 -4.09 -0.26
N ALA A 305 -5.36 -5.02 0.64
CA ALA A 305 -5.77 -4.74 2.02
C ALA A 305 -6.81 -3.60 2.15
N ASN A 306 -7.84 -3.61 1.29
CA ASN A 306 -8.88 -2.58 1.23
C ASN A 306 -8.35 -1.13 1.10
N GLY A 307 -7.18 -0.93 0.51
CA GLY A 307 -6.56 0.39 0.36
C GLY A 307 -5.76 0.85 1.59
N GLU A 308 -5.47 -0.05 2.52
CA GLU A 308 -4.55 0.20 3.63
C GLU A 308 -3.08 0.12 3.15
N GLU A 309 -2.35 1.22 3.35
CA GLU A 309 -1.01 1.40 2.79
C GLU A 309 0.03 0.47 3.44
N ALA A 310 0.13 0.48 4.77
CA ALA A 310 1.12 -0.29 5.51
C ALA A 310 0.95 -1.81 5.31
N THR A 311 -0.29 -2.28 5.40
CA THR A 311 -0.66 -3.68 5.16
C THR A 311 -0.45 -4.08 3.70
N GLY A 312 -0.79 -3.20 2.75
CA GLY A 312 -0.58 -3.43 1.33
C GLY A 312 0.91 -3.55 0.97
N ILE A 313 1.75 -2.61 1.44
CA ILE A 313 3.19 -2.65 1.14
C ILE A 313 3.88 -3.81 1.87
N GLY A 314 3.45 -4.14 3.09
CA GLY A 314 3.91 -5.34 3.81
C GLY A 314 3.60 -6.64 3.05
N THR A 315 2.44 -6.72 2.40
CA THR A 315 2.07 -7.85 1.54
C THR A 315 2.95 -7.95 0.30
N VAL A 316 3.24 -6.82 -0.35
CA VAL A 316 4.21 -6.75 -1.47
C VAL A 316 5.60 -7.20 -1.01
N ASN A 317 6.03 -6.73 0.16
CA ASN A 317 7.31 -7.07 0.76
C ASN A 317 7.45 -8.59 0.99
N ASN A 318 6.46 -9.21 1.61
CA ASN A 318 6.41 -10.64 1.88
C ASN A 318 6.39 -11.47 0.58
N TYR A 319 5.71 -11.00 -0.46
CA TYR A 319 5.70 -11.64 -1.77
C TYR A 319 7.08 -11.64 -2.44
N PHE A 320 7.82 -10.52 -2.39
CA PHE A 320 9.16 -10.46 -2.97
C PHE A 320 10.21 -11.20 -2.12
N SER A 321 10.01 -11.27 -0.81
CA SER A 321 10.77 -12.17 0.07
C SER A 321 10.57 -13.64 -0.32
N MET A 322 9.33 -14.07 -0.55
CA MET A 322 9.05 -15.42 -1.07
C MET A 322 9.65 -15.63 -2.47
N SER A 323 9.54 -14.63 -3.35
CA SER A 323 10.08 -14.68 -4.71
C SER A 323 11.60 -14.86 -4.72
N ARG A 324 12.31 -14.24 -3.77
CA ARG A 324 13.75 -14.47 -3.53
C ARG A 324 14.03 -15.94 -3.21
N SER A 325 13.32 -16.50 -2.24
CA SER A 325 13.47 -17.89 -1.80
C SER A 325 13.17 -18.88 -2.94
N LEU A 326 12.11 -18.62 -3.71
CA LEU A 326 11.75 -19.42 -4.87
C LEU A 326 12.82 -19.36 -5.96
N LEU A 327 13.32 -18.16 -6.28
CA LEU A 327 14.35 -17.98 -7.30
C LEU A 327 15.64 -18.72 -6.91
N ALA A 328 16.07 -18.61 -5.66
CA ALA A 328 17.25 -19.32 -5.16
C ALA A 328 17.08 -20.85 -5.30
N TRP A 329 15.92 -21.39 -4.91
CA TRP A 329 15.62 -22.81 -5.05
C TRP A 329 15.66 -23.27 -6.51
N ILE A 330 15.06 -22.52 -7.44
CA ILE A 330 15.02 -22.85 -8.86
C ILE A 330 16.42 -22.80 -9.49
N LEU A 331 17.23 -21.79 -9.14
CA LEU A 331 18.60 -21.65 -9.64
C LEU A 331 19.52 -22.77 -9.15
N GLY A 332 19.23 -23.37 -8.00
CA GLY A 332 19.93 -24.56 -7.49
C GLY A 332 19.64 -25.84 -8.29
N ARG A 333 18.67 -25.84 -9.21
CA ARG A 333 18.32 -27.02 -10.01
C ARG A 333 19.09 -27.08 -11.33
N LYS A 334 19.46 -28.30 -11.74
CA LYS A 334 20.05 -28.62 -13.05
C LYS A 334 19.00 -28.56 -14.18
N TRP A 335 18.32 -27.42 -14.31
CA TRP A 335 17.31 -27.17 -15.34
C TRP A 335 17.81 -26.18 -16.38
N SER A 336 17.30 -26.27 -17.61
CA SER A 336 17.59 -25.25 -18.62
C SER A 336 17.04 -23.89 -18.19
N ARG A 337 17.65 -22.80 -18.67
CA ARG A 337 17.22 -21.44 -18.32
C ARG A 337 15.76 -21.17 -18.69
N TYR A 338 15.30 -21.77 -19.78
CA TYR A 338 13.90 -21.71 -20.20
C TYR A 338 12.99 -22.37 -19.16
N LYS A 339 13.31 -23.61 -18.75
CA LYS A 339 12.56 -24.36 -17.73
C LYS A 339 12.54 -23.62 -16.40
N GLN A 340 13.68 -23.10 -15.94
CA GLN A 340 13.78 -22.28 -14.73
C GLN A 340 12.84 -21.07 -14.76
N LYS A 341 12.89 -20.25 -15.83
CA LYS A 341 12.03 -19.07 -15.97
C LYS A 341 10.55 -19.41 -16.03
N LYS A 342 10.22 -20.52 -16.68
CA LYS A 342 8.85 -20.97 -16.86
C LYS A 342 8.24 -21.45 -15.55
N ILE A 343 8.94 -22.34 -14.82
CA ILE A 343 8.48 -22.83 -13.51
C ILE A 343 8.33 -21.66 -12.54
N TYR A 344 9.30 -20.73 -12.52
CA TYR A 344 9.21 -19.52 -11.71
C TYR A 344 7.95 -18.71 -12.04
N ARG A 345 7.69 -18.48 -13.33
CA ARG A 345 6.52 -17.72 -13.79
C ARG A 345 5.20 -18.39 -13.39
N GLU A 346 5.01 -19.65 -13.76
CA GLU A 346 3.76 -20.36 -13.46
C GLU A 346 3.52 -20.47 -11.96
N THR A 347 4.59 -20.60 -11.16
CA THR A 347 4.48 -20.66 -9.70
C THR A 347 3.95 -19.34 -9.14
N LEU A 348 4.54 -18.17 -9.43
CA LEU A 348 3.98 -16.94 -8.83
C LEU A 348 2.61 -16.56 -9.42
N ASP A 349 2.28 -16.99 -10.65
CA ASP A 349 0.99 -16.70 -11.28
C ASP A 349 -0.08 -17.52 -10.56
N GLY A 350 0.24 -18.77 -10.20
CA GLY A 350 -0.56 -19.60 -9.32
C GLY A 350 -0.69 -19.01 -7.91
N VAL A 351 0.41 -18.54 -7.31
CA VAL A 351 0.40 -17.97 -5.95
C VAL A 351 -0.50 -16.75 -5.89
N TYR A 352 -0.35 -15.83 -6.85
CA TYR A 352 -1.18 -14.64 -6.93
C TYR A 352 -2.67 -15.00 -7.08
N ARG A 353 -3.02 -15.96 -7.94
CA ARG A 353 -4.42 -16.39 -8.11
C ARG A 353 -4.98 -17.05 -6.85
N ALA A 354 -4.21 -17.91 -6.20
CA ALA A 354 -4.64 -18.64 -5.01
C ALA A 354 -4.92 -17.70 -3.83
N LEU A 355 -4.09 -16.67 -3.66
CA LEU A 355 -4.19 -15.75 -2.52
C LEU A 355 -4.91 -14.45 -2.85
N LYS A 356 -5.46 -14.29 -4.06
CA LYS A 356 -6.02 -13.01 -4.54
C LYS A 356 -7.07 -12.43 -3.59
N SER A 357 -8.02 -13.24 -3.16
CA SER A 357 -9.10 -12.80 -2.26
C SER A 357 -8.58 -12.43 -0.87
N GLU A 358 -7.61 -13.19 -0.34
CA GLU A 358 -7.03 -12.93 0.97
C GLU A 358 -6.17 -11.66 0.94
N MET A 359 -5.38 -11.44 -0.13
CA MET A 359 -4.55 -10.25 -0.34
C MET A 359 -5.36 -8.94 -0.45
N GLN A 360 -6.61 -9.03 -0.91
CA GLN A 360 -7.51 -7.87 -0.99
C GLN A 360 -8.01 -7.44 0.40
N SER A 361 -8.04 -8.33 1.38
CA SER A 361 -8.67 -8.08 2.68
C SER A 361 -7.68 -8.01 3.85
N SER A 362 -6.52 -8.66 3.76
CA SER A 362 -5.62 -8.86 4.89
C SER A 362 -4.14 -8.92 4.51
N LEU A 363 -3.25 -8.77 5.51
CA LEU A 363 -1.82 -8.99 5.37
C LEU A 363 -1.53 -10.47 5.08
N ILE A 364 -0.81 -10.75 4.01
CA ILE A 364 -0.28 -12.09 3.76
C ILE A 364 1.18 -12.17 4.24
N THR A 365 1.43 -13.09 5.16
CA THR A 365 2.77 -13.33 5.71
C THR A 365 3.67 -14.07 4.71
N HIS A 366 4.99 -13.91 4.87
CA HIS A 366 5.97 -14.68 4.09
C HIS A 366 5.73 -16.19 4.17
N VAL A 367 5.39 -16.72 5.36
CA VAL A 367 5.16 -18.16 5.58
C VAL A 367 4.00 -18.67 4.73
N LYS A 368 2.89 -17.91 4.67
CA LYS A 368 1.73 -18.27 3.86
C LYS A 368 2.04 -18.22 2.36
N PHE A 369 2.72 -17.17 1.90
CA PHE A 369 3.19 -17.09 0.52
C PHE A 369 4.09 -18.28 0.16
N TRP A 370 5.06 -18.60 1.02
CA TRP A 370 6.02 -19.67 0.76
C TRP A 370 5.39 -21.06 0.77
N THR A 371 4.45 -21.32 1.69
CA THR A 371 3.72 -22.59 1.75
C THR A 371 2.88 -22.81 0.50
N THR A 372 2.18 -21.75 0.06
CA THR A 372 1.39 -21.77 -1.19
C THR A 372 2.30 -21.98 -2.42
N ALA A 373 3.46 -21.30 -2.45
CA ALA A 373 4.44 -21.46 -3.51
C ALA A 373 5.00 -22.88 -3.59
N LYS A 374 5.32 -23.51 -2.45
CA LYS A 374 5.79 -24.91 -2.40
C LYS A 374 4.77 -25.88 -2.98
N LEU A 375 3.52 -25.75 -2.57
CA LEU A 375 2.43 -26.60 -3.04
C LEU A 375 2.24 -26.46 -4.57
N LEU A 376 2.18 -25.22 -5.07
CA LEU A 376 2.05 -24.97 -6.51
C LEU A 376 3.27 -25.42 -7.30
N LEU A 377 4.46 -25.21 -6.77
CA LEU A 377 5.71 -25.67 -7.36
C LEU A 377 5.71 -27.20 -7.49
N SER A 378 5.28 -27.93 -6.46
CA SER A 378 5.15 -29.40 -6.52
C SER A 378 4.18 -29.81 -7.62
N ARG A 379 3.00 -29.20 -7.67
CA ARG A 379 1.99 -29.49 -8.71
C ARG A 379 2.54 -29.25 -10.11
N ILE A 380 3.26 -28.14 -10.32
CA ILE A 380 3.88 -27.79 -11.61
C ILE A 380 4.96 -28.82 -11.97
N CYS A 381 5.80 -29.24 -11.02
CA CYS A 381 6.80 -30.27 -11.26
C CYS A 381 6.17 -31.62 -11.64
N THR A 382 5.16 -32.09 -10.90
CA THR A 382 4.44 -33.33 -11.23
C THR A 382 3.78 -33.27 -12.61
N LEU A 383 3.21 -32.12 -12.96
CA LEU A 383 2.58 -31.92 -14.26
C LEU A 383 3.61 -31.91 -15.40
N GLU A 384 4.81 -31.39 -15.15
CA GLU A 384 5.90 -31.39 -16.11
C GLU A 384 6.46 -32.78 -16.37
N GLU A 385 6.66 -33.56 -15.32
CA GLU A 385 7.04 -34.97 -15.41
C GLU A 385 5.98 -35.76 -16.19
N THR A 386 4.70 -35.52 -15.89
CA THR A 386 3.58 -36.18 -16.57
C THR A 386 3.48 -35.80 -18.06
N ALA A 387 3.84 -34.56 -18.38
CA ALA A 387 3.92 -34.07 -19.75
C ALA A 387 5.18 -34.56 -20.49
N GLY A 388 6.06 -35.34 -19.84
CA GLY A 388 7.23 -35.94 -20.46
C GLY A 388 8.31 -34.92 -20.84
N ASN A 389 8.47 -33.82 -20.10
CA ASN A 389 9.56 -32.82 -20.22
C ASN A 389 9.75 -32.11 -21.58
N TYR A 390 9.03 -32.49 -22.63
CA TYR A 390 9.23 -32.02 -24.01
C TYR A 390 7.95 -31.49 -24.67
N VAL A 391 6.83 -31.44 -23.95
CA VAL A 391 5.58 -30.90 -24.50
C VAL A 391 5.58 -29.38 -24.40
N ASN A 392 5.23 -28.72 -25.51
CA ASN A 392 4.90 -27.31 -25.47
C ASN A 392 3.76 -27.08 -24.46
N TRP A 393 4.07 -26.53 -23.30
CA TRP A 393 3.08 -26.26 -22.22
C TRP A 393 1.88 -25.43 -22.67
N LYS A 394 1.95 -24.71 -23.80
CA LYS A 394 0.76 -24.11 -24.42
C LYS A 394 -0.33 -25.14 -24.71
N LEU A 395 0.05 -26.39 -25.00
CA LEU A 395 -0.85 -27.53 -25.18
C LEU A 395 -1.55 -27.95 -23.88
N ILE A 396 -0.99 -27.60 -22.72
CA ILE A 396 -1.52 -27.97 -21.40
C ILE A 396 -2.23 -26.80 -20.75
N SER A 397 -1.67 -25.59 -20.80
CA SER A 397 -2.19 -24.39 -20.13
C SER A 397 -3.58 -23.97 -20.60
N VAL A 398 -3.95 -24.36 -21.82
CA VAL A 398 -5.27 -24.09 -22.41
C VAL A 398 -6.34 -25.10 -21.96
N LEU A 399 -5.95 -26.25 -21.39
CA LEU A 399 -6.87 -27.28 -20.99
C LEU A 399 -7.63 -26.87 -19.71
N PRO A 400 -8.96 -27.03 -19.63
CA PRO A 400 -9.71 -26.82 -18.39
C PRO A 400 -9.18 -27.68 -17.24
N SER A 401 -8.80 -28.93 -17.53
CA SER A 401 -8.21 -29.86 -16.57
C SER A 401 -6.88 -29.36 -15.97
N TYR A 402 -6.12 -28.53 -16.68
CA TYR A 402 -4.94 -27.86 -16.11
C TYR A 402 -5.33 -26.89 -14.99
N LYS A 403 -6.31 -26.01 -15.26
CA LYS A 403 -6.77 -25.04 -14.25
C LYS A 403 -7.34 -25.75 -13.03
N LEU A 404 -8.12 -26.81 -13.24
CA LEU A 404 -8.71 -27.61 -12.17
C LEU A 404 -7.65 -28.35 -11.37
N TYR A 405 -6.66 -28.99 -12.01
CA TYR A 405 -5.54 -29.63 -11.33
C TYR A 405 -4.73 -28.63 -10.48
N MET A 406 -4.44 -27.45 -11.04
CA MET A 406 -3.72 -26.40 -10.31
C MET A 406 -4.48 -25.90 -9.08
N ALA A 407 -5.82 -25.95 -9.09
CA ALA A 407 -6.65 -25.59 -7.94
C ALA A 407 -6.81 -26.74 -6.93
N THR A 408 -7.11 -27.95 -7.40
CA THR A 408 -7.62 -29.06 -6.57
C THR A 408 -6.61 -30.16 -6.27
N GLU A 409 -5.52 -30.28 -7.04
CA GLU A 409 -4.58 -31.42 -7.01
C GLU A 409 -5.21 -32.78 -7.34
N ASP A 410 -6.44 -32.81 -7.82
CA ASP A 410 -7.13 -34.08 -8.08
C ASP A 410 -6.39 -34.86 -9.19
N PRO A 411 -5.91 -36.09 -8.91
CA PRO A 411 -5.20 -36.91 -9.89
C PRO A 411 -6.05 -37.23 -11.12
N VAL A 412 -7.39 -37.16 -11.04
CA VAL A 412 -8.29 -37.34 -12.19
C VAL A 412 -7.98 -36.32 -13.28
N HIS A 413 -7.75 -35.05 -12.90
CA HIS A 413 -7.43 -33.99 -13.86
C HIS A 413 -6.04 -34.18 -14.49
N LEU A 414 -5.07 -34.67 -13.71
CA LEU A 414 -3.76 -35.03 -14.22
C LEU A 414 -3.85 -36.17 -15.24
N GLN A 415 -4.69 -37.17 -14.98
CA GLN A 415 -4.94 -38.27 -15.92
C GLN A 415 -5.66 -37.82 -17.19
N GLN A 416 -6.59 -36.86 -17.08
CA GLN A 416 -7.23 -36.22 -18.24
C GLN A 416 -6.21 -35.47 -19.11
N ILE A 417 -5.26 -34.76 -18.50
CA ILE A 417 -4.16 -34.11 -19.23
C ILE A 417 -3.29 -35.16 -19.93
N LYS A 418 -2.87 -36.20 -19.20
CA LYS A 418 -2.04 -37.29 -19.73
C LYS A 418 -2.70 -37.99 -20.92
N SER A 419 -3.98 -38.33 -20.82
CA SER A 419 -4.74 -38.97 -21.90
C SER A 419 -4.90 -38.06 -23.12
N THR A 420 -5.13 -36.75 -22.91
CA THR A 420 -5.20 -35.75 -23.97
C THR A 420 -3.88 -35.61 -24.72
N LEU A 421 -2.76 -35.51 -23.98
CA LEU A 421 -1.43 -35.44 -24.57
C LEU A 421 -1.07 -36.72 -25.32
N ALA A 422 -1.40 -37.89 -24.76
CA ALA A 422 -1.18 -39.17 -25.41
C ALA A 422 -1.98 -39.28 -26.72
N ARG A 423 -3.24 -38.85 -26.73
CA ARG A 423 -4.08 -38.84 -27.94
C ARG A 423 -3.52 -37.90 -29.01
N LYS A 424 -3.16 -36.66 -28.64
CA LYS A 424 -2.52 -35.72 -29.58
C LYS A 424 -1.22 -36.27 -30.16
N ARG A 425 -0.36 -36.89 -29.32
CA ARG A 425 0.87 -37.52 -29.79
C ARG A 425 0.60 -38.64 -30.79
N ARG A 426 -0.39 -39.51 -30.52
CA ARG A 426 -0.79 -40.58 -31.44
C ARG A 426 -1.26 -40.03 -32.79
N ILE A 427 -2.11 -39.01 -32.79
CA ILE A 427 -2.62 -38.39 -34.02
C ILE A 427 -1.47 -37.73 -34.79
N SER A 428 -0.61 -36.97 -34.12
CA SER A 428 0.54 -36.34 -34.77
C SER A 428 1.52 -37.36 -35.36
N ASN A 429 1.80 -38.44 -34.64
CA ASN A 429 2.64 -39.54 -35.16
C ASN A 429 1.98 -40.23 -36.36
N TRP A 430 0.66 -40.38 -36.36
CA TRP A 430 -0.08 -40.94 -37.50
C TRP A 430 0.02 -40.02 -38.73
N LEU A 431 -0.19 -38.71 -38.57
CA LEU A 431 -0.05 -37.72 -39.65
C LEU A 431 1.36 -37.64 -40.25
N LYS A 432 2.41 -37.93 -39.45
CA LYS A 432 3.80 -37.89 -39.91
C LYS A 432 4.25 -39.11 -40.69
N ARG A 433 3.44 -40.18 -40.78
CA ARG A 433 3.77 -41.36 -41.59
C ARG A 433 3.58 -41.06 -43.06
N ASP A 434 4.51 -41.52 -43.91
CA ASP A 434 4.49 -41.25 -45.35
C ASP A 434 3.22 -41.77 -46.03
N LEU A 435 2.71 -42.93 -45.59
CA LEU A 435 1.44 -43.50 -46.05
C LEU A 435 0.22 -42.59 -45.81
N ASN A 436 0.33 -41.63 -44.89
CA ASN A 436 -0.72 -40.70 -44.52
C ASN A 436 -0.42 -39.27 -45.01
N ALA A 437 0.54 -39.09 -45.92
CA ALA A 437 0.88 -37.78 -46.47
C ALA A 437 -0.33 -37.10 -47.12
N TRP A 438 -1.18 -37.89 -47.79
CA TRP A 438 -2.45 -37.43 -48.38
C TRP A 438 -3.36 -36.68 -47.38
N ALA A 439 -3.35 -37.08 -46.11
CA ALA A 439 -4.17 -36.44 -45.08
C ALA A 439 -3.62 -35.04 -44.73
N ARG A 440 -2.29 -34.84 -44.81
CA ARG A 440 -1.67 -33.53 -44.60
C ARG A 440 -2.02 -32.56 -45.73
N ASP A 441 -2.09 -33.06 -46.96
CA ASP A 441 -2.39 -32.24 -48.14
C ASP A 441 -3.87 -31.82 -48.20
N LEU A 442 -4.78 -32.59 -47.57
CA LEU A 442 -6.21 -32.29 -47.48
C LEU A 442 -6.62 -31.52 -46.21
N LEU A 443 -5.76 -31.48 -45.19
CA LEU A 443 -6.07 -30.82 -43.92
C LEU A 443 -5.92 -29.30 -44.05
N PRO A 444 -6.97 -28.51 -43.73
CA PRO A 444 -6.83 -27.07 -43.60
C PRO A 444 -5.74 -26.71 -42.57
N ASP A 445 -4.92 -25.70 -42.88
CA ASP A 445 -3.81 -25.25 -42.02
C ASP A 445 -4.22 -25.00 -40.57
N CYS A 446 -5.44 -24.49 -40.36
CA CYS A 446 -5.97 -24.23 -39.02
C CYS A 446 -6.18 -25.51 -38.19
N LEU A 447 -6.66 -26.59 -38.81
CA LEU A 447 -6.85 -27.89 -38.17
C LEU A 447 -5.51 -28.61 -37.99
N TYR A 448 -4.63 -28.50 -38.98
CA TYR A 448 -3.28 -29.05 -38.89
C TYR A 448 -2.53 -28.49 -37.66
N ARG A 449 -2.54 -27.17 -37.45
CA ARG A 449 -1.92 -26.52 -36.28
C ARG A 449 -2.52 -26.95 -34.93
N VAL A 450 -3.80 -27.29 -34.88
CA VAL A 450 -4.46 -27.77 -33.64
C VAL A 450 -4.05 -29.22 -33.32
N LEU A 451 -3.87 -30.03 -34.36
CA LEU A 451 -3.52 -31.45 -34.26
C LEU A 451 -2.01 -31.70 -34.13
N GLU A 452 -1.19 -30.71 -34.46
CA GLU A 452 0.25 -30.78 -34.31
C GLU A 452 0.66 -30.97 -32.84
N TYR A 453 1.46 -31.99 -32.59
CA TYR A 453 2.11 -32.23 -31.30
C TYR A 453 3.52 -31.65 -31.35
N GLU A 454 3.62 -30.35 -31.07
CA GLU A 454 4.89 -29.64 -31.00
C GLU A 454 5.72 -30.13 -29.80
N THR A 455 6.80 -30.85 -30.10
CA THR A 455 7.84 -31.23 -29.12
C THR A 455 8.99 -30.23 -29.08
N THR A 456 9.08 -29.34 -30.06
CA THR A 456 10.13 -28.31 -30.16
C THR A 456 9.72 -27.09 -29.34
N ILE A 457 10.29 -26.98 -28.15
CA ILE A 457 10.30 -25.72 -27.42
C ILE A 457 11.22 -24.78 -28.21
N CYS A 458 10.66 -23.93 -29.08
CA CYS A 458 11.44 -22.93 -29.79
C CYS A 458 12.20 -22.07 -28.77
N GLU A 459 13.53 -22.26 -28.70
CA GLU A 459 14.42 -21.37 -27.98
C GLU A 459 14.28 -19.98 -28.57
N ALA A 460 13.60 -19.09 -27.84
CA ALA A 460 13.71 -17.67 -28.14
C ALA A 460 15.20 -17.30 -28.02
N ARG A 461 15.81 -17.01 -29.18
CA ARG A 461 17.23 -16.72 -29.37
C ARG A 461 17.80 -15.78 -28.29
N LYS A 462 18.90 -16.24 -27.70
CA LYS A 462 20.07 -15.53 -27.11
C LYS A 462 19.81 -14.28 -26.24
N THR A 463 20.23 -14.40 -24.97
CA THR A 463 21.16 -13.44 -24.34
C THR A 463 22.02 -14.18 -23.33
N ASN A 464 23.28 -14.41 -23.65
CA ASN A 464 24.30 -14.90 -22.71
C ASN A 464 24.56 -13.85 -21.63
N HIS A 465 24.61 -14.27 -20.37
CA HIS A 465 25.33 -13.57 -19.29
C HIS A 465 25.72 -14.61 -18.21
N PRO A 466 26.86 -14.43 -17.52
CA PRO A 466 27.47 -15.47 -16.71
C PRO A 466 26.84 -15.51 -15.31
N VAL A 467 26.18 -16.61 -14.95
CA VAL A 467 25.41 -16.78 -13.70
C VAL A 467 26.06 -17.81 -12.76
N ARG A 468 27.38 -18.04 -12.84
CA ARG A 468 28.10 -18.85 -11.84
C ARG A 468 28.55 -18.06 -10.60
N ARG A 469 28.57 -16.72 -10.61
CA ARG A 469 28.85 -15.89 -9.41
C ARG A 469 27.62 -15.66 -8.51
N LEU A 470 26.40 -15.83 -9.05
CA LEU A 470 25.14 -15.51 -8.36
C LEU A 470 24.77 -16.45 -7.21
N PHE A 471 25.26 -17.68 -7.22
CA PHE A 471 24.99 -18.64 -6.14
C PHE A 471 25.72 -18.25 -4.84
N LYS A 472 26.89 -17.61 -4.95
CA LYS A 472 27.69 -17.17 -3.80
C LYS A 472 27.11 -15.91 -3.15
N ASP A 473 26.60 -14.97 -3.95
CA ASP A 473 26.03 -13.72 -3.43
C ASP A 473 24.63 -13.89 -2.79
N LEU A 474 23.81 -14.81 -3.30
CA LEU A 474 22.45 -15.08 -2.76
C LEU A 474 22.46 -15.91 -1.47
N MET A 475 23.50 -16.71 -1.25
CA MET A 475 23.65 -17.58 -0.07
C MET A 475 24.41 -16.90 1.07
N ASN A 476 25.17 -15.83 0.80
CA ASN A 476 25.99 -15.12 1.81
C ASN A 476 25.23 -14.04 2.60
N THR A 477 23.92 -13.88 2.40
CA THR A 477 23.09 -13.01 3.25
C THR A 477 22.14 -13.89 4.04
N SER A 478 22.36 -13.95 5.35
CA SER A 478 21.52 -14.61 6.34
C SER A 478 20.04 -14.28 6.10
N ALA A 479 19.21 -15.27 6.40
CA ALA A 479 17.80 -15.34 6.02
C ALA A 479 16.87 -14.34 6.74
N ILE A 480 17.34 -13.24 7.32
CA ILE A 480 16.50 -12.44 8.24
C ILE A 480 16.53 -10.92 7.97
N ASP A 481 17.63 -10.28 7.53
CA ASP A 481 17.72 -8.81 7.69
C ASP A 481 17.48 -7.94 6.44
N MET A 482 16.92 -8.47 5.34
CA MET A 482 16.70 -7.63 4.15
C MET A 482 15.39 -6.81 4.20
N PHE A 483 14.49 -7.15 5.11
CA PHE A 483 13.10 -6.66 5.11
C PHE A 483 12.56 -6.30 6.50
N SER A 484 13.43 -6.23 7.50
CA SER A 484 13.15 -5.65 8.81
C SER A 484 13.24 -4.13 8.70
N ILE A 485 12.15 -3.50 8.28
CA ILE A 485 11.86 -2.08 8.55
C ILE A 485 10.53 -2.07 9.31
#